data_AF-A0A444H061-F1
#
_entry.id   AF-A0A444H061-F1
#
_cell.length_a   1.000
_cell.length_b   1.000
_cell.length_c   1.000
_cell.angle_alpha   90.00
_cell.angle_beta   90.00
_cell.angle_gamma   90.00
#
_symmetry.space_group_name_H-M   'P 1'
#
loop_
_entity.id
_entity.type
_entity.pdbx_description
1 polymer ?
#
loop_
_entity_poly.entity_id
_entity_poly.type
_entity_poly.pdbx_seq_one_letter_code
_entity_poly.pdbx_strand_id
1 'polypeptide(L)'
;MKKIICVVSVIIFFVSCNKKVEEINTAQKYLKDFNNSKKMEELSNKILNKGDTIAFWELYDIYSLSGHQQEFLWYTLQMATDYEYHAAYYEAYSILHTDLDIEKHEVVNKMANYYLLKSYELGSKDAKRNIHLRFNPSEIPTSKEYWRTIN
;
A
#
# COMPACT_ATOMS: atom_id res chain seq x y z
N MET A 1 -29.38 56.84 -29.50
CA MET A 1 -29.73 55.51 -28.95
C MET A 1 -28.70 54.44 -29.38
N LYS A 2 -27.43 54.54 -28.97
CA LYS A 2 -26.39 53.53 -29.30
C LYS A 2 -25.36 53.26 -28.19
N LYS A 3 -25.47 53.90 -27.03
CA LYS A 3 -24.48 53.76 -25.93
C LYS A 3 -24.94 52.87 -24.77
N ILE A 4 -26.21 52.46 -24.71
CA ILE A 4 -26.75 51.64 -23.61
C ILE A 4 -26.68 50.14 -23.92
N ILE A 5 -26.58 49.74 -25.19
CA ILE A 5 -26.59 48.33 -25.61
C ILE A 5 -25.27 47.61 -25.25
N CYS A 6 -24.14 48.31 -25.17
CA CYS A 6 -22.85 47.67 -24.85
C CYS A 6 -22.67 47.33 -23.37
N VAL A 7 -23.43 47.94 -22.45
CA VAL A 7 -23.23 47.71 -21.01
C VAL A 7 -23.91 46.42 -20.55
N VAL A 8 -25.01 46.03 -21.19
CA VAL A 8 -25.76 44.80 -20.84
C VAL A 8 -25.03 43.53 -21.31
N SER A 9 -24.23 43.59 -22.37
CA SER A 9 -23.47 42.44 -22.89
C SER A 9 -22.25 42.04 -22.05
N VAL A 10 -21.80 42.89 -21.13
CA VAL A 10 -20.59 42.63 -20.29
C VAL A 10 -20.96 41.94 -18.97
N ILE A 11 -22.21 42.06 -18.52
CA ILE A 11 -22.66 41.52 -17.22
C ILE A 11 -22.91 40.00 -17.28
N ILE A 12 -23.20 39.44 -18.46
CA ILE A 12 -23.52 38.02 -18.62
C ILE A 12 -22.27 37.11 -18.53
N PHE A 13 -21.06 37.66 -18.63
CA PHE A 13 -19.81 36.88 -18.53
C PHE A 13 -19.37 36.53 -17.10
N PHE A 14 -20.00 37.10 -16.06
CA PHE A 14 -19.61 36.82 -14.67
C PHE A 14 -20.42 35.72 -14.00
N VAL A 15 -21.37 35.08 -14.70
CA VAL A 15 -21.98 33.80 -14.26
C VAL A 15 -21.05 32.64 -14.65
N SER A 16 -19.76 32.78 -14.37
CA SER A 16 -18.79 31.71 -14.52
C SER A 16 -18.88 30.82 -13.29
N CYS A 17 -19.63 29.72 -13.43
CA CYS A 17 -19.51 28.47 -12.68
C CYS A 17 -19.02 28.59 -11.21
N ASN A 18 -19.95 28.79 -10.27
CA ASN A 18 -19.74 28.37 -8.88
C ASN A 18 -19.81 26.84 -8.78
N LYS A 19 -18.86 26.12 -9.40
CA LYS A 19 -18.62 24.73 -9.00
C LYS A 19 -17.99 24.80 -7.62
N LYS A 20 -18.77 24.46 -6.59
CA LYS A 20 -18.19 24.10 -5.29
C LYS A 20 -17.22 22.96 -5.58
N VAL A 21 -15.93 23.25 -5.58
CA VAL A 21 -14.91 22.20 -5.56
C VAL A 21 -15.10 21.55 -4.20
N GLU A 22 -15.73 20.37 -4.18
CA GLU A 22 -15.67 19.52 -3.00
C GLU A 22 -14.20 19.23 -2.77
N GLU A 23 -13.66 19.80 -1.68
CA GLU A 23 -12.29 19.59 -1.27
C GLU A 23 -12.21 18.20 -0.64
N ILE A 24 -12.20 17.18 -1.50
CA ILE A 24 -12.07 15.78 -1.09
C ILE A 24 -10.63 15.60 -0.59
N ASN A 25 -10.46 15.33 0.70
CA ASN A 25 -9.13 15.05 1.23
C ASN A 25 -8.64 13.66 0.74
N THR A 26 -7.33 13.43 0.82
CA THR A 26 -6.70 12.19 0.31
C THR A 26 -7.38 10.92 0.85
N ALA A 27 -7.69 10.88 2.14
CA ALA A 27 -8.33 9.73 2.77
C ALA A 27 -9.73 9.47 2.19
N GLN A 28 -10.53 10.52 1.99
CA GLN A 28 -11.86 10.39 1.36
C GLN A 28 -11.77 9.91 -0.09
N LYS A 29 -10.76 10.35 -0.85
CA LYS A 29 -10.51 9.87 -2.21
C LYS A 29 -10.24 8.37 -2.21
N TYR A 30 -9.30 7.89 -1.38
CA TYR A 30 -8.96 6.47 -1.34
C TYR A 30 -10.06 5.62 -0.70
N LEU A 31 -10.83 6.16 0.24
CA LEU A 31 -12.03 5.48 0.75
C LEU A 31 -13.09 5.29 -0.35
N LYS A 32 -13.25 6.27 -1.25
CA LYS A 32 -14.14 6.12 -2.42
C LYS A 32 -13.63 5.02 -3.37
N ASP A 33 -12.33 4.96 -3.61
CA ASP A 33 -11.72 3.90 -4.44
C ASP A 33 -11.83 2.52 -3.78
N PHE A 34 -11.62 2.43 -2.46
CA PHE A 34 -11.80 1.22 -1.67
C PHE A 34 -13.23 0.68 -1.76
N ASN A 35 -14.22 1.58 -1.70
CA ASN A 35 -15.63 1.23 -1.84
C ASN A 35 -16.06 0.97 -3.30
N ASN A 36 -15.19 1.17 -4.29
CA ASN A 36 -15.47 0.88 -5.69
C ASN A 36 -15.14 -0.59 -6.01
N SER A 37 -16.12 -1.47 -5.77
CA SER A 37 -15.96 -2.92 -5.95
C SER A 37 -15.39 -3.33 -7.31
N LYS A 38 -15.82 -2.69 -8.40
CA LYS A 38 -15.31 -2.96 -9.74
C LYS A 38 -13.82 -2.66 -9.86
N LYS A 39 -13.37 -1.50 -9.35
CA LYS A 39 -11.95 -1.12 -9.37
C LYS A 39 -11.13 -2.10 -8.53
N MET A 40 -11.60 -2.43 -7.33
CA MET A 40 -10.92 -3.37 -6.44
C MET A 40 -10.79 -4.75 -7.10
N GLU A 41 -11.86 -5.27 -7.68
CA GLU A 41 -11.85 -6.56 -8.39
C GLU A 41 -10.89 -6.55 -9.59
N GLU A 42 -10.88 -5.48 -10.40
CA GLU A 42 -9.97 -5.36 -11.54
C GLU A 42 -8.49 -5.37 -11.11
N LEU A 43 -8.15 -4.65 -10.05
CA LEU A 43 -6.79 -4.62 -9.51
C LEU A 43 -6.39 -5.97 -8.90
N SER A 44 -7.26 -6.53 -8.05
CA SER A 44 -7.07 -7.84 -7.44
C SER A 44 -6.85 -8.93 -8.49
N ASN A 45 -7.64 -8.95 -9.57
CA ASN A 45 -7.48 -9.93 -10.64
C ASN A 45 -6.14 -9.80 -11.38
N LYS A 46 -5.61 -8.59 -11.56
CA LYS A 46 -4.28 -8.39 -12.16
C LYS A 46 -3.17 -8.90 -11.24
N ILE A 47 -3.29 -8.65 -9.94
CA ILE A 47 -2.32 -9.12 -8.94
C ILE A 47 -2.33 -10.65 -8.89
N LEU A 48 -3.49 -11.25 -8.66
CA LEU A 48 -3.62 -12.67 -8.37
C LEU A 48 -3.32 -13.55 -9.59
N ASN A 49 -3.71 -13.13 -10.80
CA ASN A 49 -3.56 -13.95 -12.00
C ASN A 49 -2.32 -13.63 -12.82
N LYS A 50 -1.68 -12.49 -12.61
CA LYS A 50 -0.57 -12.03 -13.46
C LYS A 50 0.66 -11.52 -12.71
N GLY A 51 0.58 -11.41 -11.38
CA GLY A 51 1.68 -10.83 -10.60
C GLY A 51 1.94 -9.36 -10.93
N ASP A 52 0.90 -8.62 -11.31
CA ASP A 52 1.04 -7.23 -11.77
C ASP A 52 1.48 -6.31 -10.61
N THR A 53 2.74 -5.87 -10.66
CA THR A 53 3.35 -5.05 -9.61
C THR A 53 2.84 -3.61 -9.60
N ILE A 54 2.34 -3.09 -10.73
CA ILE A 54 1.74 -1.75 -10.78
C ILE A 54 0.38 -1.80 -10.10
N ALA A 55 -0.43 -2.82 -10.41
CA ALA A 55 -1.71 -3.04 -9.75
C ALA A 55 -1.52 -3.31 -8.25
N PHE A 56 -0.45 -4.02 -7.86
CA PHE A 56 -0.09 -4.25 -6.47
C PHE A 56 0.08 -2.94 -5.69
N TRP A 57 0.89 -2.01 -6.19
CA TRP A 57 1.13 -0.74 -5.51
C TRP A 57 -0.10 0.18 -5.53
N GLU A 58 -0.87 0.20 -6.63
CA GLU A 58 -2.13 0.96 -6.65
C GLU A 58 -3.12 0.41 -5.60
N LEU A 59 -3.25 -0.91 -5.49
CA LEU A 59 -4.13 -1.52 -4.52
C LEU A 59 -3.63 -1.30 -3.08
N TYR A 60 -2.31 -1.41 -2.86
CA TYR A 60 -1.67 -1.09 -1.59
C TYR A 60 -1.98 0.34 -1.13
N ASP A 61 -1.87 1.33 -2.02
CA ASP A 61 -2.19 2.72 -1.70
C ASP A 61 -3.66 2.88 -1.32
N ILE A 62 -4.57 2.20 -2.01
CA ILE A 62 -6.00 2.22 -1.69
C ILE A 62 -6.26 1.67 -0.29
N TYR A 63 -5.72 0.50 0.06
CA TYR A 63 -5.89 -0.07 1.39
C TYR A 63 -5.23 0.81 2.47
N SER A 64 -4.00 1.26 2.24
CA SER A 64 -3.23 2.04 3.23
C SER A 64 -3.84 3.41 3.49
N LEU A 65 -4.17 4.16 2.44
CA LEU A 65 -4.64 5.54 2.57
C LEU A 65 -6.15 5.63 2.86
N SER A 66 -6.88 4.51 2.80
CA SER A 66 -8.26 4.41 3.31
C SER A 66 -8.35 3.93 4.76
N GLY A 67 -7.23 3.54 5.40
CA GLY A 67 -7.20 3.05 6.77
C GLY A 67 -7.43 1.53 6.94
N HIS A 68 -7.35 0.76 5.87
CA HIS A 68 -7.62 -0.69 5.83
C HIS A 68 -6.35 -1.52 5.55
N GLN A 69 -5.15 -0.99 5.82
CA GLN A 69 -3.86 -1.61 5.45
C GLN A 69 -3.76 -3.09 5.86
N GLN A 70 -4.29 -3.46 7.03
CA GLN A 70 -4.24 -4.83 7.54
C GLN A 70 -4.94 -5.85 6.62
N GLU A 71 -5.99 -5.43 5.91
CA GLU A 71 -6.72 -6.29 4.96
C GLU A 71 -5.90 -6.60 3.70
N PHE A 72 -4.87 -5.80 3.41
CA PHE A 72 -3.98 -6.01 2.26
C PHE A 72 -2.97 -7.15 2.46
N LEU A 73 -2.90 -7.73 3.67
CA LEU A 73 -1.98 -8.82 3.99
C LEU A 73 -2.13 -9.99 3.00
N TRP A 74 -3.36 -10.33 2.62
CA TRP A 74 -3.61 -11.48 1.74
C TRP A 74 -2.94 -11.31 0.36
N TYR A 75 -3.12 -10.16 -0.29
CA TYR A 75 -2.50 -9.86 -1.59
C TYR A 75 -0.98 -9.88 -1.52
N THR A 76 -0.46 -9.35 -0.41
CA THR A 76 0.96 -9.31 -0.13
C THR A 76 1.55 -10.71 0.02
N LEU A 77 0.87 -11.60 0.74
CA LEU A 77 1.30 -12.99 0.87
C LEU A 77 1.27 -13.71 -0.47
N GLN A 78 0.22 -13.56 -1.28
CA GLN A 78 0.12 -14.16 -2.62
C GLN A 78 1.23 -13.67 -3.55
N MET A 79 1.49 -12.37 -3.60
CA MET A 79 2.58 -11.81 -4.41
C MET A 79 3.96 -12.27 -3.94
N ALA A 80 4.14 -12.42 -2.63
CA ALA A 80 5.38 -12.92 -2.06
C ALA A 80 5.60 -14.40 -2.41
N THR A 81 4.58 -15.26 -2.23
CA THR A 81 4.74 -16.71 -2.40
C THR A 81 4.69 -17.17 -3.84
N ASP A 82 3.79 -16.62 -4.65
CA ASP A 82 3.46 -17.18 -5.96
C ASP A 82 4.31 -16.55 -7.07
N TYR A 83 4.78 -15.33 -6.84
CA TYR A 83 5.57 -14.54 -7.78
C TYR A 83 6.96 -14.17 -7.27
N GLU A 84 7.32 -14.60 -6.05
CA GLU A 84 8.59 -14.28 -5.38
C GLU A 84 8.89 -12.76 -5.37
N TYR A 85 7.84 -11.93 -5.30
CA TYR A 85 8.01 -10.49 -5.43
C TYR A 85 8.63 -9.89 -4.16
N HIS A 86 9.89 -9.46 -4.27
CA HIS A 86 10.68 -8.99 -3.13
C HIS A 86 10.00 -7.86 -2.32
N ALA A 87 9.26 -6.96 -2.97
CA ALA A 87 8.59 -5.88 -2.27
C ALA A 87 7.37 -6.38 -1.49
N ALA A 88 6.63 -7.35 -2.02
CA ALA A 88 5.55 -7.98 -1.27
C ALA A 88 6.06 -8.70 -0.01
N TYR A 89 7.22 -9.36 -0.07
CA TYR A 89 7.86 -9.86 1.15
C TYR A 89 8.11 -8.76 2.19
N TYR A 90 8.51 -7.56 1.77
CA TYR A 90 8.71 -6.43 2.68
C TYR A 90 7.39 -5.89 3.25
N GLU A 91 6.36 -5.76 2.42
CA GLU A 91 5.04 -5.29 2.89
C GLU A 91 4.42 -6.29 3.88
N ALA A 92 4.65 -7.60 3.70
CA ALA A 92 4.16 -8.61 4.65
C ALA A 92 4.83 -8.40 6.02
N TYR A 93 6.13 -8.14 6.03
CA TYR A 93 6.83 -7.73 7.23
C TYR A 93 6.21 -6.46 7.83
N SER A 94 6.03 -5.40 7.03
CA SER A 94 5.51 -4.11 7.49
C SER A 94 4.11 -4.21 8.12
N ILE A 95 3.25 -5.07 7.59
CA ILE A 95 1.89 -5.27 8.10
C ILE A 95 1.89 -6.11 9.38
N LEU A 96 2.75 -7.14 9.45
CA LEU A 96 2.76 -8.12 10.53
C LEU A 96 3.58 -7.70 11.76
N HIS A 97 4.63 -6.90 11.58
CA HIS A 97 5.52 -6.58 12.70
C HIS A 97 4.86 -5.66 13.72
N THR A 98 5.15 -5.90 15.00
CA THR A 98 4.74 -5.00 16.09
C THR A 98 5.81 -4.97 17.16
N ASP A 99 6.17 -3.77 17.63
CA ASP A 99 7.06 -3.59 18.79
C ASP A 99 6.26 -3.46 20.10
N LEU A 100 4.93 -3.53 20.02
CA LEU A 100 4.02 -3.54 21.17
C LEU A 100 3.71 -4.97 21.60
N ASP A 101 3.70 -5.22 22.92
CA ASP A 101 3.39 -6.51 23.54
C ASP A 101 4.13 -7.70 22.86
N ILE A 102 5.43 -7.55 22.61
CA ILE A 102 6.23 -8.50 21.81
C ILE A 102 6.08 -9.94 22.30
N GLU A 103 6.06 -10.18 23.62
CA GLU A 103 5.89 -11.51 24.20
C GLU A 103 4.55 -12.16 23.81
N LYS A 104 3.47 -11.36 23.76
CA LYS A 104 2.14 -11.81 23.35
C LYS A 104 2.05 -12.10 21.85
N HIS A 105 2.88 -11.42 21.06
CA HIS A 105 2.90 -11.51 19.59
C HIS A 105 4.15 -12.20 19.05
N GLU A 106 4.86 -12.98 19.88
CA GLU A 106 6.17 -13.55 19.54
C GLU A 106 6.15 -14.31 18.22
N VAL A 107 5.15 -15.20 18.03
CA VAL A 107 5.01 -16.02 16.81
C VAL A 107 4.77 -15.16 15.57
N VAL A 108 3.90 -14.14 15.67
CA VAL A 108 3.60 -13.23 14.56
C VAL A 108 4.83 -12.40 14.20
N ASN A 109 5.56 -11.91 15.21
CA ASN A 109 6.80 -11.18 15.01
C ASN A 109 7.90 -12.05 14.40
N LYS A 110 7.97 -13.33 14.78
CA LYS A 110 8.85 -14.28 14.11
C LYS A 110 8.47 -14.46 12.64
N MET A 111 7.19 -14.59 12.31
CA MET A 111 6.76 -14.64 10.91
C MET A 111 7.09 -13.36 10.14
N ALA A 112 6.88 -12.18 10.73
CA ALA A 112 7.27 -10.91 10.13
C ALA A 112 8.77 -10.87 9.82
N ASN A 113 9.61 -11.26 10.78
CA ASN A 113 11.06 -11.36 10.61
C ASN A 113 11.48 -12.30 9.48
N TYR A 114 10.81 -13.45 9.33
CA TYR A 114 11.04 -14.34 8.19
C TYR A 114 10.80 -13.64 6.85
N TYR A 115 9.70 -12.88 6.72
CA TYR A 115 9.40 -12.14 5.51
C TYR A 115 10.39 -10.99 5.24
N LEU A 116 10.87 -10.31 6.28
CA LEU A 116 11.95 -9.32 6.16
C LEU A 116 13.24 -9.94 5.62
N LEU A 117 13.66 -11.08 6.16
CA LEU A 117 14.85 -11.82 5.70
C LEU A 117 14.69 -12.25 4.24
N LYS A 118 13.51 -12.79 3.85
CA LYS A 118 13.23 -13.14 2.45
C LYS A 118 13.33 -11.94 1.52
N SER A 119 12.73 -10.81 1.89
CA SER A 119 12.80 -9.59 1.11
C SER A 119 14.25 -9.07 0.96
N TYR A 120 15.04 -9.18 2.04
CA TYR A 120 16.46 -8.83 2.06
C TYR A 120 17.29 -9.69 1.11
N GLU A 121 17.11 -11.01 1.17
CA GLU A 121 17.79 -11.99 0.28
C GLU A 121 17.48 -11.72 -1.20
N LEU A 122 16.24 -11.36 -1.52
CA LEU A 122 15.81 -11.02 -2.87
C LEU A 122 16.22 -9.60 -3.31
N GLY A 123 16.92 -8.87 -2.45
CA GLY A 123 17.58 -7.62 -2.80
C GLY A 123 16.74 -6.35 -2.64
N SER A 124 15.58 -6.42 -1.99
CA SER A 124 14.71 -5.26 -1.72
C SER A 124 15.45 -4.13 -1.03
N LYS A 125 15.28 -2.90 -1.53
CA LYS A 125 15.94 -1.71 -0.98
C LYS A 125 15.42 -1.36 0.41
N ASP A 126 14.12 -1.52 0.64
CA ASP A 126 13.49 -1.21 1.92
C ASP A 126 13.88 -2.24 2.97
N ALA A 127 13.92 -3.53 2.60
CA ALA A 127 14.45 -4.56 3.50
C ALA A 127 15.91 -4.31 3.85
N LYS A 128 16.78 -3.99 2.87
CA LYS A 128 18.18 -3.64 3.13
C LYS A 128 18.35 -2.45 4.09
N ARG A 129 17.46 -1.46 4.00
CA ARG A 129 17.49 -0.31 4.90
C ARG A 129 17.08 -0.67 6.33
N ASN A 130 16.11 -1.59 6.47
CA ASN A 130 15.45 -1.86 7.74
C ASN A 130 15.88 -3.17 8.42
N ILE A 131 16.67 -4.02 7.75
CA ILE A 131 17.14 -5.32 8.30
C ILE A 131 17.83 -5.17 9.66
N HIS A 132 18.57 -4.07 9.83
CA HIS A 132 19.33 -3.78 11.04
C HIS A 132 18.48 -3.38 12.25
N LEU A 133 17.19 -3.06 12.04
CA LEU A 133 16.25 -2.83 13.12
C LEU A 133 15.88 -4.13 13.84
N ARG A 134 16.04 -5.28 13.16
CA ARG A 134 15.61 -6.60 13.65
C ARG A 134 16.78 -7.55 13.88
N PHE A 135 17.89 -7.36 13.18
CA PHE A 135 19.05 -8.25 13.20
C PHE A 135 20.36 -7.48 13.33
N ASN A 136 21.34 -8.09 14.01
CA ASN A 136 22.69 -7.57 14.06
C ASN A 136 23.32 -7.62 12.64
N PRO A 137 23.86 -6.50 12.09
CA PRO A 137 24.49 -6.47 10.78
C PRO A 137 25.56 -7.55 10.54
N SER A 138 26.29 -7.96 11.59
CA SER A 138 27.36 -8.96 11.51
C SER A 138 26.83 -10.41 11.45
N GLU A 139 25.56 -10.64 11.78
CA GLU A 139 24.97 -11.96 11.99
C GLU A 139 23.51 -12.00 11.49
N ILE A 140 23.28 -11.60 10.24
CA ILE A 140 21.96 -11.70 9.61
C ILE A 140 21.77 -13.15 9.13
N PRO A 141 20.87 -13.95 9.74
CA PRO A 141 20.63 -15.31 9.29
C PRO A 141 19.92 -15.31 7.93
N THR A 142 20.06 -16.40 7.19
CA THR A 142 19.16 -16.62 6.04
C THR A 142 17.73 -16.85 6.52
N SER A 143 16.75 -16.51 5.69
CA SER A 143 15.34 -16.80 5.92
C SER A 143 15.10 -18.29 6.19
N LYS A 144 15.87 -19.17 5.53
CA LYS A 144 15.83 -20.63 5.72
C LYS A 144 16.35 -21.06 7.09
N GLU A 145 17.45 -20.47 7.55
CA GLU A 145 17.98 -20.73 8.91
C GLU A 145 16.99 -20.24 9.96
N TYR A 146 16.49 -19.02 9.77
CA TYR A 146 15.55 -18.41 10.70
C TYR A 146 14.23 -19.18 10.80
N TRP A 147 13.70 -19.72 9.70
CA TRP A 147 12.46 -20.51 9.70
C TRP A 147 12.52 -21.71 10.66
N ARG A 148 13.70 -22.30 10.87
CA ARG A 148 13.91 -23.41 11.83
C ARG A 148 13.74 -23.00 13.29
N THR A 149 13.63 -21.71 13.58
CA THR A 149 13.40 -21.18 14.93
C THR A 149 11.92 -20.90 15.22
N ILE A 150 11.07 -20.98 14.19
CA ILE A 150 9.63 -20.74 14.24
C ILE A 150 8.87 -22.07 14.36
N ASN A 151 9.34 -23.11 13.67
CA ASN A 151 8.79 -24.48 13.66
C ASN A 151 9.42 -25.38 14.72
#